data_AF-A0A8R1HG99-F1
#
_entry.id   AF-A0A8R1HG99-F1
#
_cell.length_a   1.000
_cell.length_b   1.000
_cell.length_c   1.000
_cell.angle_alpha   90.00
_cell.angle_beta   90.00
_cell.angle_gamma   90.00
#
_symmetry.space_group_name_H-M   'P 1'
#
loop_
_entity.id
_entity.type
_entity.pdbx_description
1 polymer ?
#
loop_
_entity_poly.entity_id
_entity_poly.type
_entity_poly.pdbx_seq_one_letter_code
_entity_poly.pdbx_strand_id
1 'polypeptide(L)'
;MPRGKMKATEIVNGWPMRKKKDLKNTNEVLYYCIHRGRLTDCHASYCINMETGEIRVIREHFGHEPNALEAEVEKMKSELRETAKSSTESPRALYDRIASKYSAEVVERAGSLSAIKRIVSRARTVEPPRKLVKKDDDKEQVTSASFLENLLNDIT
;
A
#
# COMPACT_ATOMS: atom_id res chain seq x y z
N MET A 1 -0.32 10.06 13.78
CA MET A 1 0.45 9.29 12.77
C MET A 1 -0.27 9.36 11.42
N PRO A 2 0.39 9.76 10.33
CA PRO A 2 -0.23 9.73 9.01
C PRO A 2 -0.51 8.27 8.61
N ARG A 3 -1.77 7.95 8.34
CA ARG A 3 -2.18 6.61 7.91
C ARG A 3 -1.70 6.41 6.47
N GLY A 4 -0.84 5.41 6.23
CA GLY A 4 -0.18 5.19 4.94
C GLY A 4 -1.14 4.99 3.76
N LYS A 5 -0.60 5.09 2.53
CA LYS A 5 -1.35 4.95 1.27
C LYS A 5 -2.19 3.67 1.27
N MET A 6 -3.50 3.80 1.01
CA MET A 6 -4.37 2.65 0.82
C MET A 6 -3.95 1.93 -0.47
N LYS A 7 -3.61 0.65 -0.36
CA LYS A 7 -3.14 -0.16 -1.49
C LYS A 7 -4.30 -0.85 -2.17
N ALA A 8 -4.20 -1.03 -3.49
CA ALA A 8 -5.13 -1.83 -4.26
C ALA A 8 -5.18 -3.27 -3.70
N THR A 9 -6.38 -3.84 -3.76
CA THR A 9 -6.63 -5.24 -3.39
C THR A 9 -6.97 -6.00 -4.65
N GLU A 10 -6.34 -7.16 -4.80
CA GLU A 10 -6.47 -8.06 -5.95
C GLU A 10 -6.86 -9.44 -5.42
N ILE A 11 -7.62 -10.20 -6.22
CA ILE A 11 -8.01 -11.56 -5.87
C ILE A 11 -6.96 -12.49 -6.48
N VAL A 12 -6.21 -13.19 -5.63
CA VAL A 12 -5.12 -14.09 -6.03
C VAL A 12 -5.44 -15.46 -5.46
N ASN A 13 -5.64 -16.45 -6.34
CA ASN A 13 -6.02 -17.81 -5.95
C ASN A 13 -7.27 -17.86 -5.02
N GLY A 14 -8.28 -17.03 -5.30
CA GLY A 14 -9.49 -16.91 -4.48
C GLY A 14 -9.33 -16.09 -3.19
N TRP A 15 -8.12 -15.62 -2.88
CA TRP A 15 -7.84 -14.83 -1.68
C TRP A 15 -7.73 -13.34 -2.00
N PRO A 16 -8.39 -12.46 -1.22
CA PRO A 16 -8.16 -11.03 -1.35
C PRO A 16 -6.79 -10.67 -0.75
N MET A 17 -5.89 -10.22 -1.63
CA MET A 17 -4.49 -9.94 -1.33
C MET A 17 -4.14 -8.49 -1.69
N ARG A 18 -3.18 -7.90 -0.97
CA ARG A 18 -2.66 -6.54 -1.19
C ARG A 18 -1.25 -6.59 -1.74
N LYS A 19 -1.02 -5.87 -2.83
CA LYS A 19 0.31 -5.67 -3.41
C LYS A 19 1.22 -4.95 -2.40
N LYS A 20 2.34 -5.57 -2.00
CA LYS A 20 3.30 -4.99 -1.06
C LYS A 20 4.42 -4.25 -1.80
N LYS A 21 5.19 -4.94 -2.61
CA LYS A 21 6.38 -4.44 -3.32
C LYS A 21 6.70 -5.30 -4.53
N ASP A 22 7.38 -4.71 -5.50
CA ASP A 22 7.96 -5.41 -6.64
C ASP A 22 9.38 -5.89 -6.26
N LEU A 23 9.70 -7.14 -6.55
CA LEU A 23 10.99 -7.76 -6.37
C LEU A 23 11.77 -7.67 -7.68
N LYS A 24 12.57 -6.61 -7.81
CA LYS A 24 13.33 -6.31 -9.03
C LYS A 24 14.25 -7.45 -9.49
N ASN A 25 14.77 -8.24 -8.56
CA ASN A 25 15.74 -9.28 -8.87
C ASN A 25 15.11 -10.55 -9.46
N THR A 26 13.83 -10.82 -9.15
CA THR A 26 13.13 -12.05 -9.56
C THR A 26 11.96 -11.78 -10.50
N ASN A 27 11.73 -10.53 -10.87
CA ASN A 27 10.57 -10.10 -11.66
C ASN A 27 9.21 -10.52 -11.04
N GLU A 28 9.18 -10.64 -9.71
CA GLU A 28 7.99 -11.05 -8.96
C GLU A 28 7.40 -9.89 -8.19
N VAL A 29 6.12 -9.97 -7.86
CA VAL A 29 5.43 -9.04 -6.97
C VAL A 29 5.02 -9.77 -5.70
N LEU A 30 5.39 -9.19 -4.56
CA LEU A 30 5.02 -9.71 -3.26
C LEU A 30 3.64 -9.20 -2.84
N TYR A 31 2.75 -10.12 -2.48
CA TYR A 31 1.41 -9.87 -1.98
C TYR A 31 1.25 -10.35 -0.54
N TYR A 32 0.44 -9.65 0.25
CA TYR A 32 0.05 -10.04 1.61
C TYR A 32 -1.46 -10.15 1.75
N CYS A 33 -1.95 -11.04 2.61
CA CYS A 33 -3.36 -11.11 2.94
C CYS A 33 -3.91 -9.76 3.47
N ILE A 34 -5.14 -9.42 3.10
CA ILE A 34 -5.85 -8.24 3.62
C ILE A 34 -6.09 -8.28 5.13
N HIS A 35 -6.12 -9.49 5.72
CA HIS A 35 -6.38 -9.74 7.14
C HIS A 35 -5.12 -9.61 8.01
N ARG A 36 -3.94 -9.39 7.42
CA ARG A 36 -2.74 -9.06 8.17
C ARG A 36 -2.96 -7.77 8.98
N GLY A 37 -2.71 -7.82 10.29
CA GLY A 37 -2.96 -6.73 11.23
C GLY A 37 -4.44 -6.42 11.48
N ARG A 38 -5.34 -7.34 11.12
CA ARG A 38 -6.77 -7.32 11.49
C ARG A 38 -7.04 -8.40 12.55
N LEU A 39 -8.31 -8.68 12.84
CA LEU A 39 -8.75 -9.61 13.88
C LEU A 39 -8.10 -11.01 13.79
N THR A 40 -8.01 -11.58 12.60
CA THR A 40 -7.43 -12.92 12.36
C THR A 40 -5.91 -12.90 12.16
N ASP A 41 -5.31 -11.71 12.11
CA ASP A 41 -3.88 -11.44 11.84
C ASP A 41 -3.19 -12.42 10.87
N CYS A 42 -3.81 -12.62 9.71
CA CYS A 42 -3.30 -13.60 8.76
C CYS A 42 -1.99 -13.12 8.13
N HIS A 43 -0.91 -13.88 8.32
CA HIS A 43 0.40 -13.56 7.76
C HIS A 43 0.70 -14.15 6.38
N ALA A 44 -0.30 -14.71 5.70
CA ALA A 44 -0.14 -15.29 4.36
C ALA A 44 0.50 -14.32 3.37
N SER A 45 1.35 -14.87 2.51
CA SER A 45 2.11 -14.11 1.53
C SER A 45 2.40 -14.92 0.29
N TYR A 46 2.18 -14.32 -0.88
CA TYR A 46 2.43 -14.91 -2.19
C TYR A 46 3.39 -14.04 -3.00
N CYS A 47 4.20 -14.67 -3.84
CA CYS A 47 4.88 -14.00 -4.94
C CYS A 47 4.16 -14.36 -6.24
N ILE A 48 3.97 -13.37 -7.12
CA ILE A 48 3.43 -13.58 -8.45
C ILE A 48 4.47 -13.13 -9.46
N ASN A 49 4.88 -14.01 -10.36
CA ASN A 49 5.75 -13.64 -11.47
C ASN A 49 4.99 -12.73 -12.45
N MET A 50 5.56 -11.58 -12.79
CA MET A 50 4.90 -10.60 -13.67
C MET A 50 4.78 -11.06 -15.12
N GLU A 51 5.66 -11.94 -15.58
CA GLU A 51 5.66 -12.46 -16.96
C GLU A 51 4.77 -13.69 -17.11
N THR A 52 4.94 -14.68 -16.22
CA THR A 52 4.23 -15.97 -16.34
C THR A 52 2.89 -15.98 -15.61
N GLY A 53 2.68 -15.04 -14.68
CA GLY A 53 1.52 -15.06 -13.78
C GLY A 53 1.56 -16.20 -12.74
N GLU A 54 2.67 -16.94 -12.67
CA GLU A 54 2.81 -18.08 -11.76
C GLU A 54 2.80 -17.62 -10.30
N ILE A 55 2.00 -18.31 -9.48
CA ILE A 55 1.81 -18.00 -8.07
C ILE A 55 2.71 -18.90 -7.23
N ARG A 56 3.70 -18.29 -6.58
CA ARG A 56 4.54 -18.95 -5.59
C ARG A 56 4.06 -18.63 -4.18
N VAL A 57 3.61 -19.65 -3.48
CA VAL A 57 3.18 -19.52 -2.07
C VAL A 57 4.41 -19.46 -1.16
N ILE A 58 4.60 -18.33 -0.47
CA ILE A 58 5.67 -18.18 0.54
C ILE A 58 5.15 -18.62 1.91
N ARG A 59 3.93 -18.21 2.24
CA ARG A 59 3.26 -18.57 3.50
C ARG A 59 1.77 -18.73 3.26
N GLU A 60 1.24 -19.85 3.74
CA GLU A 60 -0.18 -20.19 3.61
C GLU A 60 -1.08 -19.34 4.52
N HIS A 61 -2.38 -19.37 4.21
CA HIS A 61 -3.41 -18.77 5.05
C HIS A 61 -3.62 -19.56 6.33
N PHE A 62 -3.88 -18.81 7.40
CA PHE A 62 -4.15 -19.35 8.72
C PHE A 62 -5.22 -18.50 9.42
N GLY A 63 -6.11 -19.16 10.16
CA GLY A 63 -7.11 -18.51 11.00
C GLY A 63 -8.27 -17.85 10.26
N HIS A 64 -8.40 -18.03 8.94
CA HIS A 64 -9.57 -17.65 8.17
C HIS A 64 -9.67 -18.43 6.86
N GLU A 65 -10.89 -18.55 6.36
CA GLU A 65 -11.23 -19.23 5.11
C GLU A 65 -11.42 -18.24 3.96
N PRO A 66 -11.32 -18.69 2.69
CA PRO A 66 -11.58 -17.84 1.55
C PRO A 66 -13.08 -17.58 1.45
N ASN A 67 -13.47 -16.31 1.55
CA ASN A 67 -14.87 -15.90 1.44
C ASN A 67 -15.06 -15.08 0.16
N ALA A 68 -15.82 -15.62 -0.79
CA ALA A 68 -16.10 -14.99 -2.08
C ALA A 68 -16.78 -13.63 -1.93
N LEU A 69 -17.75 -13.51 -1.02
CA LEU A 69 -18.46 -12.24 -0.76
C LEU A 69 -17.49 -11.18 -0.21
N GLU A 70 -16.59 -11.55 0.71
CA GLU A 70 -15.60 -10.60 1.23
C GLU A 70 -14.58 -10.17 0.17
N ALA A 71 -14.19 -11.10 -0.70
CA ALA A 71 -13.32 -10.80 -1.83
C ALA A 71 -13.97 -9.79 -2.79
N GLU A 72 -15.24 -9.97 -3.12
CA GLU A 72 -16.01 -9.03 -3.94
C GLU A 72 -16.19 -7.66 -3.26
N VAL A 73 -16.47 -7.63 -1.96
CA VAL A 73 -16.56 -6.39 -1.18
C VAL A 73 -15.25 -5.60 -1.22
N GLU A 74 -14.10 -6.26 -1.05
CA GLU A 74 -12.81 -5.57 -1.12
C GLU A 74 -12.44 -5.18 -2.56
N LYS A 75 -12.88 -5.94 -3.57
CA LYS A 75 -12.77 -5.56 -4.99
C LYS A 75 -13.56 -4.28 -5.28
N MET A 76 -14.83 -4.21 -4.86
CA MET A 76 -15.67 -3.01 -4.98
C MET A 76 -15.01 -1.80 -4.32
N LYS A 77 -14.50 -1.97 -3.08
CA LYS A 77 -13.79 -0.90 -2.37
C LYS A 77 -12.51 -0.47 -3.08
N SER A 78 -11.80 -1.40 -3.71
CA SER A 78 -10.60 -1.11 -4.50
C SER A 78 -10.96 -0.28 -5.74
N GLU A 79 -11.99 -0.68 -6.49
CA GLU A 79 -12.49 0.06 -7.65
C GLU A 79 -12.97 1.47 -7.27
N LEU A 80 -13.65 1.61 -6.14
CA LEU A 80 -14.05 2.92 -5.61
C LEU A 80 -12.84 3.81 -5.28
N ARG A 81 -11.74 3.24 -4.78
CA ARG A 81 -10.52 4.02 -4.50
C ARG A 81 -9.86 4.46 -5.80
N GLU A 82 -9.73 3.58 -6.77
CA GLU A 82 -9.06 3.89 -8.05
C GLU A 82 -9.85 4.92 -8.85
N THR A 83 -11.17 4.73 -8.98
CA THR A 83 -12.05 5.70 -9.65
C THR A 83 -12.12 7.04 -8.92
N ALA A 84 -12.04 7.05 -7.59
CA ALA A 84 -12.03 8.29 -6.81
C ALA A 84 -10.77 9.15 -7.01
N LYS A 85 -9.62 8.55 -7.37
CA LYS A 85 -8.36 9.29 -7.58
C LYS A 85 -8.43 10.22 -8.79
N SER A 86 -9.09 9.79 -9.87
CA SER A 86 -9.16 10.53 -11.14
C SER A 86 -10.43 11.37 -11.28
N SER A 87 -11.47 11.08 -10.48
CA SER A 87 -12.77 11.74 -10.61
C SER A 87 -12.95 12.92 -9.64
N THR A 88 -13.68 13.93 -10.09
CA THR A 88 -14.15 15.08 -9.30
C THR A 88 -15.59 14.93 -8.80
N GLU A 89 -16.29 13.86 -9.21
CA GLU A 89 -17.70 13.58 -8.90
C GLU A 89 -18.00 13.54 -7.38
N SER A 90 -19.27 13.66 -7.00
CA SER A 90 -19.64 13.51 -5.59
C SER A 90 -19.41 12.07 -5.10
N PRO A 91 -19.06 11.84 -3.82
CA PRO A 91 -18.88 10.49 -3.29
C PRO A 91 -20.11 9.59 -3.44
N ARG A 92 -21.31 10.18 -3.48
CA ARG A 92 -22.57 9.44 -3.66
C ARG A 92 -22.73 8.97 -5.10
N ALA A 93 -22.55 9.86 -6.08
CA ALA A 93 -22.63 9.51 -7.50
C ALA A 93 -21.60 8.41 -7.88
N LEU A 94 -20.38 8.52 -7.36
CA LEU A 94 -19.35 7.49 -7.53
C LEU A 94 -19.76 6.14 -6.97
N TYR A 95 -20.35 6.15 -5.77
CA TYR A 95 -20.81 4.94 -5.14
C TYR A 95 -21.96 4.31 -5.90
N ASP A 96 -22.98 5.09 -6.28
CA ASP A 96 -24.16 4.59 -7.00
C ASP A 96 -23.75 3.96 -8.35
N ARG A 97 -22.80 4.58 -9.07
CA ARG A 97 -22.24 4.04 -10.32
C ARG A 97 -21.47 2.73 -10.15
N ILE A 98 -20.78 2.56 -9.02
CA ILE A 98 -20.01 1.33 -8.75
C ILE A 98 -20.94 0.27 -8.20
N ALA A 99 -21.82 0.62 -7.26
CA ALA A 99 -22.79 -0.26 -6.64
C ALA A 99 -23.71 -0.93 -7.67
N SER A 100 -24.06 -0.25 -8.76
CA SER A 100 -24.84 -0.85 -9.86
C SER A 100 -24.15 -2.03 -10.56
N LYS A 101 -22.83 -2.23 -10.37
CA LYS A 101 -22.06 -3.35 -10.93
C LYS A 101 -21.96 -4.56 -10.01
N TYR A 102 -22.36 -4.44 -8.75
CA TYR A 102 -22.21 -5.49 -7.73
C TYR A 102 -23.58 -5.94 -7.21
N SER A 103 -23.62 -7.13 -6.59
CA SER A 103 -24.85 -7.65 -5.98
C SER A 103 -25.27 -6.82 -4.77
N ALA A 104 -26.58 -6.86 -4.43
CA ALA A 104 -27.12 -6.12 -3.30
C ALA A 104 -26.42 -6.47 -1.97
N GLU A 105 -26.09 -7.75 -1.78
CA GLU A 105 -25.37 -8.24 -0.59
C GLU A 105 -23.98 -7.62 -0.45
N VAL A 106 -23.24 -7.51 -1.56
CA VAL A 106 -21.91 -6.88 -1.58
C VAL A 106 -22.02 -5.39 -1.26
N VAL A 107 -23.01 -4.71 -1.84
CA VAL A 107 -23.27 -3.28 -1.63
C VAL A 107 -23.60 -3.00 -0.16
N GLU A 108 -24.44 -3.83 0.46
CA GLU A 108 -24.79 -3.74 1.88
C GLU A 108 -23.55 -3.95 2.77
N ARG A 109 -22.75 -4.99 2.47
CA ARG A 109 -21.57 -5.35 3.25
C ARG A 109 -20.35 -4.44 3.00
N ALA A 110 -20.36 -3.66 1.93
CA ALA A 110 -19.35 -2.65 1.67
C ALA A 110 -19.34 -1.54 2.74
N GLY A 111 -20.49 -1.28 3.37
CA GLY A 111 -20.63 -0.40 4.53
C GLY A 111 -21.35 0.90 4.23
N SER A 112 -21.56 1.71 5.27
CA SER A 112 -22.42 2.90 5.19
C SER A 112 -21.84 4.02 4.31
N LEU A 113 -22.72 4.92 3.85
CA LEU A 113 -22.36 6.10 3.06
C LEU A 113 -21.26 6.96 3.73
N SER A 114 -21.21 6.99 5.07
CA SER A 114 -20.15 7.67 5.82
C SER A 114 -18.77 7.01 5.66
N ALA A 115 -18.72 5.68 5.54
CA ALA A 115 -17.49 4.94 5.28
C ALA A 115 -17.01 5.17 3.84
N ILE A 116 -17.94 5.17 2.89
CA ILE A 116 -17.70 5.47 1.48
C ILE A 116 -17.13 6.87 1.29
N LYS A 117 -17.73 7.90 1.90
CA LYS A 117 -17.20 9.28 1.89
C LYS A 117 -15.75 9.35 2.38
N ARG A 118 -15.41 8.61 3.44
CA ARG A 118 -14.04 8.52 3.97
C ARG A 118 -13.08 7.84 2.99
N ILE A 119 -13.52 6.81 2.27
CA ILE A 119 -12.71 6.14 1.24
C ILE A 119 -12.41 7.12 0.11
N VAL A 120 -13.44 7.78 -0.44
CA VAL A 120 -13.29 8.73 -1.56
C VAL A 120 -12.41 9.91 -1.18
N SER A 121 -12.66 10.53 -0.01
CA SER A 121 -11.84 11.64 0.48
C SER A 121 -10.37 11.25 0.58
N ARG A 122 -10.06 10.10 1.21
CA ARG A 122 -8.68 9.62 1.34
C ARG A 122 -8.01 9.28 0.01
N ALA A 123 -8.78 8.80 -0.96
CA ALA A 123 -8.26 8.49 -2.29
C ALA A 123 -7.88 9.75 -3.07
N ARG A 124 -8.55 10.88 -2.82
CA ARG A 124 -8.27 12.19 -3.45
C ARG A 124 -7.12 12.94 -2.79
N THR A 125 -6.95 12.83 -1.47
CA THR A 125 -5.91 13.54 -0.71
C THR A 125 -4.52 12.92 -0.86
N VAL A 126 -4.20 12.26 -1.99
CA VAL A 126 -2.85 11.70 -2.20
C VAL A 126 -1.87 12.85 -2.41
N GLU A 127 -1.28 13.32 -1.31
CA GLU A 127 -0.07 14.14 -1.34
C GLU A 127 1.04 13.41 -2.14
N PRO A 128 1.89 14.16 -2.88
CA PRO A 128 2.99 13.57 -3.64
C PRO A 128 3.90 12.74 -2.73
N PRO A 129 4.53 11.66 -3.25
CA PRO A 129 5.38 10.81 -2.44
C PRO A 129 6.49 11.65 -1.80
N ARG A 130 6.63 11.57 -0.46
CA ARG A 130 7.84 12.07 0.22
C ARG A 130 9.03 11.42 -0.45
N LYS A 131 9.87 12.21 -1.13
CA LYS A 131 11.26 11.84 -1.36
C LYS A 131 11.80 11.48 0.02
N LEU A 132 12.25 10.24 0.19
CA LEU A 132 13.05 9.87 1.35
C LEU A 132 14.29 10.76 1.25
N VAL A 133 14.31 11.86 1.99
CA VAL A 133 15.54 12.60 2.23
C VAL A 133 16.41 11.58 2.94
N LYS A 134 17.42 11.07 2.23
CA LYS A 134 18.49 10.31 2.87
C LYS A 134 19.04 11.25 3.93
N LYS A 135 18.93 10.86 5.19
CA LYS A 135 19.81 11.39 6.22
C LYS A 135 21.16 10.81 5.88
N ASP A 136 22.02 11.63 5.31
CA ASP A 136 23.44 11.33 5.24
C ASP A 136 23.96 11.55 6.67
N ASP A 137 23.81 10.53 7.51
CA ASP A 137 24.47 10.48 8.81
C ASP A 137 25.91 9.97 8.60
N ASP A 138 26.84 10.91 8.82
CA ASP A 138 28.23 10.80 9.29
C ASP A 138 29.30 10.10 8.44
N LYS A 139 30.27 10.91 8.00
CA LYS A 139 31.69 10.62 8.20
C LYS A 139 32.53 11.89 8.20
N GLU A 140 33.10 12.19 9.38
CA GLU A 140 34.26 13.04 9.56
C GLU A 140 35.36 12.66 8.56
N GLN A 141 35.90 13.66 7.87
CA GLN A 141 37.32 13.70 7.53
C GLN A 141 37.82 15.09 7.90
N VAL A 142 38.25 15.22 9.16
CA VAL A 142 39.17 16.28 9.58
C VAL A 142 40.46 16.03 8.79
N THR A 143 40.71 16.85 7.77
CA THR A 143 41.97 16.82 7.03
C THR A 143 43.07 17.36 7.95
N SER A 144 44.09 16.54 8.18
CA SER A 144 45.25 16.80 9.03
C SER A 144 46.23 17.81 8.43
N ALA A 145 45.74 18.95 7.92
CA ALA A 145 46.54 19.94 7.21
C ALA A 145 46.48 21.37 7.82
N SER A 146 45.75 21.58 8.92
CA SER A 146 45.64 22.90 9.57
C SER A 146 46.24 22.97 10.98
N PHE A 147 46.99 21.94 11.41
CA PHE A 147 47.65 21.91 12.73
C PHE A 147 49.12 22.38 12.70
N LEU A 148 49.70 22.66 11.52
CA LEU A 148 51.09 23.11 11.40
C LEU A 148 51.27 24.58 10.97
N GLU A 149 50.20 25.33 10.71
CA GLU A 149 50.31 26.77 10.38
C GLU A 149 50.10 27.71 11.59
N ASN A 150 49.77 27.19 12.77
CA ASN A 150 49.58 28.00 13.99
C ASN A 150 50.72 27.88 15.03
N LEU A 151 51.90 27.41 14.62
CA LEU A 151 53.07 27.26 15.51
C LEU A 151 54.29 28.12 15.08
N LEU A 152 54.14 28.99 14.08
CA LEU A 152 55.19 29.85 13.56
C LEU A 152 54.89 31.36 13.63
N ASN A 153 53.81 31.78 14.31
CA ASN A 153 53.46 33.20 14.48
C ASN A 153 53.64 33.73 15.92
N ASP A 154 54.26 32.97 16.83
CA ASP A 154 54.52 33.40 18.21
C ASP A 154 56.03 33.49 18.57
N ILE A 155 56.92 33.56 17.57
CA ILE A 155 58.33 33.93 17.79
C ILE A 155 58.81 34.86 16.67
N THR A 156 58.43 36.13 16.75
CA THR A 156 59.27 37.32 16.48
C THR A 156 58.56 38.56 17.01
#